data_AF-A0A9W6MVA8-F1
#
_entry.id   AF-A0A9W6MVA8-F1
#
_cell.length_a   1.000
_cell.length_b   1.000
_cell.length_c   1.000
_cell.angle_alpha   90.00
_cell.angle_beta   90.00
_cell.angle_gamma   90.00
#
_symmetry.space_group_name_H-M   'P 1'
#
loop_
_entity.id
_entity.type
_entity.pdbx_description
1 polymer ?
#
loop_
_entity_poly.entity_id
_entity_poly.type
_entity_poly.pdbx_seq_one_letter_code
_entity_poly.pdbx_strand_id
1 'polypeptide(L)'
;MPIVAASRSLRLILLAGAAAAWMTAAPAMAQDAKPSPQDTQQADPGSGDLEPKQIPLNPKLIENFIAAWPEFEALREKLTAENPQSKEQDKNPNNQPESDEAEVGEAEDPVGALAAYLDKPEAKSQIEAILAKHEFATYSDWADVAQSVLLAFGASDPDGGETDLGAEKKKVQSEIESDAALSEDEKKSALKDLDEQFAALESFQPIPGNVEAVKPYLPKIKTLFGDDNGAD
;
A
#
# COMPACT_ATOMS: atom_id res chain seq x y z
N MET A 1 49.01 -18.17 -4.41
CA MET A 1 48.23 -19.38 -4.11
C MET A 1 47.88 -19.36 -2.63
N PRO A 2 46.68 -19.75 -2.17
CA PRO A 2 45.38 -19.99 -2.82
C PRO A 2 44.32 -18.92 -2.40
N ILE A 3 43.34 -18.53 -3.24
CA ILE A 3 42.00 -19.12 -3.46
C ILE A 3 41.13 -19.16 -2.18
N VAL A 4 40.09 -18.31 -2.12
CA VAL A 4 38.77 -18.71 -1.60
C VAL A 4 37.69 -18.07 -2.47
N ALA A 5 37.00 -18.94 -3.20
CA ALA A 5 35.77 -18.68 -3.93
C ALA A 5 34.56 -18.99 -3.01
N ALA A 6 33.47 -18.26 -3.16
CA ALA A 6 32.14 -18.65 -2.69
C ALA A 6 31.11 -17.96 -3.61
N SER A 7 30.72 -18.61 -4.71
CA SER A 7 29.62 -19.58 -4.81
C SER A 7 28.24 -18.94 -4.64
N ARG A 8 27.74 -18.36 -5.74
CA ARG A 8 26.31 -18.10 -5.97
C ARG A 8 25.57 -19.44 -6.03
N SER A 9 24.59 -19.65 -5.15
CA SER A 9 23.71 -20.82 -5.19
C SER A 9 22.40 -20.45 -5.88
N LEU A 10 22.27 -20.88 -7.13
CA LEU A 10 21.05 -20.83 -7.94
C LEU A 10 20.12 -21.96 -7.46
N ARG A 11 18.95 -21.63 -6.88
CA ARG A 11 17.91 -22.63 -6.59
C ARG A 11 16.95 -22.73 -7.78
N LEU A 12 17.18 -23.73 -8.63
CA LEU A 12 16.16 -24.27 -9.53
C LEU A 12 15.03 -24.90 -8.69
N ILE A 13 13.80 -24.41 -8.84
CA ILE A 13 12.60 -25.13 -8.41
C ILE A 13 12.06 -25.90 -9.61
N LEU A 14 12.15 -27.23 -9.52
CA LEU A 14 11.60 -28.19 -10.48
C LEU A 14 10.13 -28.44 -10.12
N LEU A 15 9.18 -28.04 -10.98
CA LEU A 15 7.80 -28.53 -10.91
C LEU A 15 7.73 -29.93 -11.52
N ALA A 16 7.48 -30.94 -10.68
CA ALA A 16 7.10 -32.27 -11.12
C ALA A 16 5.57 -32.41 -11.02
N GLY A 17 4.92 -32.60 -12.17
CA GLY A 17 3.53 -33.02 -12.24
C GLY A 17 3.38 -34.53 -12.00
N ALA A 18 2.19 -34.94 -11.54
CA ALA A 18 1.68 -36.28 -11.74
C ALA A 18 0.15 -36.26 -11.75
N ALA A 19 -0.41 -36.75 -12.86
CA ALA A 19 -1.82 -37.01 -13.07
C ALA A 19 -2.24 -38.34 -12.43
N ALA A 20 -3.51 -38.48 -12.03
CA ALA A 20 -4.31 -39.69 -12.29
C ALA A 20 -5.78 -39.45 -11.88
N ALA A 21 -6.67 -39.80 -12.81
CA ALA A 21 -8.12 -39.85 -12.69
C ALA A 21 -8.60 -40.85 -11.61
N TRP A 22 -9.90 -40.84 -11.31
CA TRP A 22 -10.82 -41.96 -11.58
C TRP A 22 -12.28 -41.46 -11.55
N MET A 23 -13.05 -41.89 -12.55
CA MET A 23 -14.50 -41.70 -12.68
C MET A 23 -15.26 -42.70 -11.81
N THR A 24 -16.39 -42.29 -11.24
CA THR A 24 -17.57 -43.15 -11.09
C THR A 24 -18.81 -42.36 -11.50
N ALA A 25 -19.57 -42.94 -12.42
CA ALA A 25 -20.87 -42.47 -12.87
C ALA A 25 -21.98 -43.21 -12.11
N ALA A 26 -23.07 -42.52 -11.78
CA ALA A 26 -24.39 -43.13 -11.60
C ALA A 26 -25.49 -42.11 -11.97
N PRO A 27 -26.67 -42.58 -12.43
CA PRO A 27 -27.58 -41.79 -13.27
C PRO A 27 -28.82 -41.23 -12.55
N ALA A 28 -29.46 -40.30 -13.25
CA ALA A 28 -30.91 -40.01 -13.28
C ALA A 28 -31.58 -39.43 -12.01
N MET A 29 -32.03 -38.18 -12.11
CA MET A 29 -33.45 -37.79 -11.96
C MET A 29 -33.62 -36.40 -12.59
N ALA A 30 -34.51 -36.32 -13.59
CA ALA A 30 -35.04 -35.05 -14.08
C ALA A 30 -36.02 -34.50 -13.03
N GLN A 31 -35.75 -33.31 -12.51
CA GLN A 31 -36.75 -32.49 -11.80
C GLN A 31 -36.78 -31.12 -12.47
N ASP A 32 -37.97 -30.75 -12.90
CA ASP A 32 -38.36 -29.43 -13.38
C ASP A 32 -37.77 -28.30 -12.51
N ALA A 33 -36.73 -27.65 -13.03
CA ALA A 33 -36.23 -26.40 -12.47
C ALA A 33 -37.16 -25.26 -12.90
N LYS A 34 -38.05 -24.85 -11.99
CA LYS A 34 -38.54 -23.47 -11.97
C LYS A 34 -37.32 -22.54 -11.84
N PRO A 35 -37.24 -21.44 -12.60
CA PRO A 35 -36.18 -20.46 -12.40
C PRO A 35 -36.39 -19.83 -11.03
N SER A 36 -35.49 -20.14 -10.09
CA SER A 36 -35.32 -19.32 -8.89
C SER A 36 -34.84 -17.93 -9.34
N PRO A 37 -35.35 -16.85 -8.72
CA PRO A 37 -34.91 -15.50 -9.03
C PRO A 37 -33.40 -15.42 -8.80
N GLN A 38 -32.74 -14.82 -9.78
CA GLN A 38 -31.33 -14.46 -9.74
C GLN A 38 -30.99 -13.92 -8.35
N ASP A 39 -30.02 -14.58 -7.71
CA ASP A 39 -29.11 -13.89 -6.82
C ASP A 39 -28.52 -12.73 -7.64
N THR A 40 -29.16 -11.57 -7.54
CA THR A 40 -28.42 -10.32 -7.57
C THR A 40 -27.42 -10.46 -6.44
N GLN A 41 -26.24 -10.92 -6.80
CA GLN A 41 -25.01 -10.69 -6.09
C GLN A 41 -24.92 -9.17 -5.96
N GLN A 42 -25.55 -8.63 -4.90
CA GLN A 42 -25.18 -7.35 -4.35
C GLN A 42 -23.70 -7.52 -4.05
N ALA A 43 -22.87 -6.90 -4.88
CA ALA A 43 -21.51 -6.59 -4.50
C ALA A 43 -21.62 -5.92 -3.13
N ASP A 44 -21.09 -6.60 -2.13
CA ASP A 44 -20.78 -5.98 -0.86
C ASP A 44 -19.85 -4.80 -1.18
N PRO A 45 -20.27 -3.54 -0.97
CA PRO A 45 -19.44 -2.38 -1.29
C PRO A 45 -18.33 -2.18 -0.24
N GLY A 46 -18.12 -3.13 0.69
CA GLY A 46 -17.27 -2.94 1.85
C GLY A 46 -15.91 -3.64 1.86
N SER A 47 -15.59 -4.51 0.89
CA SER A 47 -14.42 -5.41 1.02
C SER A 47 -13.58 -5.61 -0.26
N GLY A 48 -13.85 -4.86 -1.32
CA GLY A 48 -13.07 -4.92 -2.55
C GLY A 48 -12.07 -3.76 -2.63
N ASP A 49 -10.80 -4.06 -2.35
CA ASP A 49 -9.64 -3.18 -2.56
C ASP A 49 -9.50 -2.04 -1.54
N LEU A 50 -8.96 -2.37 -0.36
CA LEU A 50 -8.59 -1.39 0.67
C LEU A 50 -7.19 -0.81 0.44
N GLU A 51 -6.48 -1.24 -0.61
CA GLU A 51 -5.21 -0.64 -1.00
C GLU A 51 -5.51 0.73 -1.62
N PRO A 52 -5.07 1.84 -0.99
CA PRO A 52 -5.34 3.14 -1.55
C PRO A 52 -4.61 3.29 -2.88
N LYS A 53 -5.23 3.98 -3.83
CA LYS A 53 -4.66 4.30 -5.13
C LYS A 53 -4.39 5.80 -5.23
N GLN A 54 -3.47 6.15 -6.11
CA GLN A 54 -3.24 7.56 -6.41
C GLN A 54 -4.34 8.14 -7.32
N ILE A 55 -4.75 9.36 -7.02
CA ILE A 55 -5.70 10.13 -7.84
C ILE A 55 -5.19 11.54 -8.11
N PRO A 56 -5.63 12.20 -9.20
CA PRO A 56 -5.28 13.59 -9.46
C PRO A 56 -5.82 14.50 -8.36
N LEU A 57 -4.92 15.23 -7.71
CA LEU A 57 -5.27 16.15 -6.64
C LEU A 57 -5.80 17.48 -7.20
N ASN A 58 -6.77 18.04 -6.48
CA ASN A 58 -7.25 19.39 -6.70
C ASN A 58 -7.36 20.12 -5.35
N PRO A 59 -7.45 21.46 -5.34
CA PRO A 59 -7.52 22.27 -4.12
C PRO A 59 -8.55 21.78 -3.10
N LYS A 60 -9.75 21.42 -3.55
CA LYS A 60 -10.85 21.00 -2.68
C LYS A 60 -10.54 19.69 -1.96
N LEU A 61 -10.00 18.69 -2.68
CA LEU A 61 -9.64 17.40 -2.08
C LEU A 61 -8.55 17.57 -1.01
N ILE A 62 -7.54 18.39 -1.28
CA ILE A 62 -6.46 18.66 -0.33
C ILE A 62 -6.98 19.39 0.91
N GLU A 63 -7.85 20.39 0.73
CA GLU A 63 -8.45 21.14 1.82
C GLU A 63 -9.35 20.27 2.71
N ASN A 64 -10.18 19.42 2.09
CA ASN A 64 -11.05 18.49 2.81
C ASN A 64 -10.23 17.43 3.56
N PHE A 65 -9.13 16.93 2.97
CA PHE A 65 -8.20 16.03 3.64
C PHE A 65 -7.59 16.69 4.90
N ILE A 66 -7.03 17.89 4.75
CA ILE A 66 -6.42 18.65 5.86
C ILE A 66 -7.44 18.90 6.98
N ALA A 67 -8.69 19.21 6.62
CA ALA A 67 -9.75 19.47 7.58
C ALA A 67 -10.25 18.19 8.29
N ALA A 68 -10.28 17.05 7.59
CA ALA A 68 -10.70 15.77 8.16
C ALA A 68 -9.66 15.16 9.10
N TRP A 69 -8.37 15.37 8.82
CA TRP A 69 -7.25 14.78 9.55
C TRP A 69 -7.38 14.85 11.08
N PRO A 70 -7.53 16.02 11.73
CA PRO A 70 -7.60 16.11 13.19
C PRO A 70 -8.82 15.41 13.80
N GLU A 71 -9.93 15.28 13.07
CA GLU A 71 -11.11 14.57 13.56
C GLU A 71 -10.90 13.05 13.51
N PHE A 72 -10.21 12.57 12.48
CA PHE A 72 -9.80 11.17 12.39
C PHE A 72 -8.76 10.80 13.45
N GLU A 73 -7.80 11.68 13.74
CA GLU A 73 -6.86 11.52 14.84
C GLU A 73 -7.58 11.41 16.19
N ALA A 74 -8.47 12.36 16.51
CA ALA A 74 -9.24 12.32 17.75
C ALA A 74 -10.12 11.06 17.86
N LEU A 75 -10.70 10.61 16.75
CA LEU A 75 -11.47 9.37 16.72
C LEU A 75 -10.57 8.14 16.97
N ARG A 76 -9.38 8.09 16.36
CA ARG A 76 -8.40 7.01 16.57
C ARG A 76 -7.98 6.92 18.03
N GLU A 77 -7.65 8.05 18.66
CA GLU A 77 -7.31 8.11 20.09
C GLU A 77 -8.43 7.55 20.96
N LYS A 78 -9.67 7.98 20.71
CA LYS A 78 -10.85 7.49 21.42
C LYS A 78 -11.05 5.98 21.24
N LEU A 79 -11.02 5.49 20.00
CA LEU A 79 -11.24 4.07 19.68
C LEU A 79 -10.16 3.17 20.29
N THR A 80 -8.92 3.67 20.37
CA THR A 80 -7.78 3.00 21.00
C THR A 80 -7.93 2.97 22.53
N ALA A 81 -8.38 4.07 23.14
CA ALA A 81 -8.62 4.15 24.58
C ALA A 81 -9.78 3.21 25.02
N GLU A 82 -10.80 3.05 24.17
CA GLU A 82 -11.94 2.15 24.41
C GLU A 82 -11.59 0.68 24.21
N ASN A 83 -10.54 0.36 23.46
CA ASN A 83 -10.10 -1.01 23.17
C ASN A 83 -8.58 -1.19 23.33
N PRO A 84 -8.02 -1.11 24.55
CA PRO A 84 -6.59 -1.15 24.78
C PRO A 84 -5.90 -2.47 24.33
N GLN A 85 -6.66 -3.53 24.05
CA GLN A 85 -6.15 -4.79 23.49
C GLN A 85 -5.59 -4.65 22.05
N SER A 86 -5.90 -3.57 21.31
CA SER A 86 -5.23 -3.28 20.04
C SER A 86 -3.74 -2.97 20.21
N LYS A 87 -3.29 -2.53 21.40
CA LYS A 87 -1.87 -2.35 21.74
C LYS A 87 -1.14 -3.63 22.13
N GLU A 88 -1.86 -4.74 22.35
CA GLU A 88 -1.30 -6.02 22.81
C GLU A 88 -1.21 -7.07 21.70
N GLN A 89 -1.86 -6.85 20.56
CA GLN A 89 -1.75 -7.75 19.41
C GLN A 89 -0.32 -7.75 18.82
N ASP A 90 0.44 -6.66 19.03
CA ASP A 90 1.87 -6.54 18.75
C ASP A 90 2.78 -7.27 19.76
N LYS A 91 2.24 -7.79 20.85
CA LYS A 91 3.02 -8.46 21.92
C LYS A 91 2.70 -9.93 22.11
N ASN A 92 1.93 -10.55 21.21
CA ASN A 92 1.75 -11.99 21.26
C ASN A 92 3.00 -12.70 20.72
N PRO A 93 3.85 -13.33 21.56
CA PRO A 93 5.07 -14.01 21.09
C PRO A 93 4.78 -15.22 20.21
N ASN A 94 3.52 -15.65 20.06
CA ASN A 94 3.13 -16.75 19.17
C ASN A 94 2.74 -16.31 17.75
N ASN A 95 2.68 -15.01 17.46
CA ASN A 95 2.40 -14.47 16.11
C ASN A 95 3.61 -13.68 15.58
N GLN A 96 4.82 -14.18 15.80
CA GLN A 96 6.04 -13.55 15.29
C GLN A 96 6.10 -13.68 13.76
N PRO A 97 6.05 -12.58 12.97
CA PRO A 97 6.71 -12.61 11.67
C PRO A 97 8.21 -12.71 11.96
N GLU A 98 8.80 -13.86 11.68
CA GLU A 98 10.25 -14.01 11.71
C GLU A 98 10.89 -13.14 10.62
N SER A 99 11.27 -11.91 10.97
CA SER A 99 12.42 -11.23 10.36
C SER A 99 12.92 -10.11 11.27
N ASP A 100 14.02 -10.39 11.98
CA ASP A 100 14.83 -9.46 12.77
C ASP A 100 15.59 -8.45 11.87
N GLU A 101 14.89 -7.65 11.07
CA GLU A 101 15.47 -6.48 10.42
C GLU A 101 14.71 -5.22 10.82
N ALA A 102 15.24 -4.58 11.85
CA ALA A 102 14.99 -3.19 12.25
C ALA A 102 13.52 -2.77 12.34
N GLU A 103 13.01 -2.75 13.57
CA GLU A 103 12.01 -1.79 14.05
C GLU A 103 12.56 -0.36 13.85
N VAL A 104 12.68 0.08 12.59
CA VAL A 104 12.61 1.50 12.24
C VAL A 104 11.18 1.83 12.60
N GLY A 105 10.98 2.46 13.76
CA GLY A 105 9.66 2.67 14.36
C GLY A 105 8.63 2.94 13.28
N GLU A 106 7.79 1.94 13.01
CA GLU A 106 6.71 2.09 12.04
C GLU A 106 5.87 3.22 12.60
N ALA A 107 6.01 4.41 12.03
CA ALA A 107 5.01 5.42 12.19
C ALA A 107 3.74 4.75 11.71
N GLU A 108 2.89 4.30 12.65
CA GLU A 108 1.63 3.63 12.38
C GLU A 108 1.01 4.34 11.19
N ASP A 109 0.85 3.66 10.04
CA ASP A 109 0.28 4.28 8.85
C ASP A 109 -1.03 4.97 9.27
N PRO A 110 -1.03 6.31 9.40
CA PRO A 110 -2.13 6.98 10.05
C PRO A 110 -3.38 6.94 9.18
N VAL A 111 -3.19 6.67 7.87
CA VAL A 111 -4.25 6.41 6.90
C VAL A 111 -4.75 4.98 7.01
N GLY A 112 -3.88 3.98 7.22
CA GLY A 112 -4.26 2.58 7.37
C GLY A 112 -4.91 2.23 8.73
N ALA A 113 -4.53 2.93 9.80
CA ALA A 113 -4.93 2.60 11.17
C ALA A 113 -6.46 2.60 11.42
N LEU A 114 -7.21 3.44 10.71
CA LEU A 114 -8.67 3.51 10.85
C LEU A 114 -9.40 2.35 10.12
N ALA A 115 -8.76 1.71 9.14
CA ALA A 115 -9.35 0.63 8.37
C ALA A 115 -9.71 -0.56 9.27
N ALA A 116 -8.90 -0.83 10.30
CA ALA A 116 -9.13 -1.88 11.30
C ALA A 116 -10.43 -1.69 12.12
N TYR A 117 -11.03 -0.50 12.08
CA TYR A 117 -12.28 -0.18 12.79
C TYR A 117 -13.51 -0.19 11.89
N LEU A 118 -13.36 -0.35 10.56
CA LEU A 118 -14.49 -0.32 9.61
C LEU A 118 -15.48 -1.48 9.80
N ASP A 119 -15.04 -2.62 10.36
CA ASP A 119 -15.91 -3.75 10.67
C ASP A 119 -16.71 -3.57 11.97
N LYS A 120 -16.42 -2.53 12.77
CA LYS A 120 -17.12 -2.24 14.03
C LYS A 120 -18.26 -1.24 13.77
N PRO A 121 -19.54 -1.60 13.96
CA PRO A 121 -20.68 -0.75 13.57
C PRO A 121 -20.65 0.68 14.15
N GLU A 122 -20.30 0.81 15.43
CA GLU A 122 -20.23 2.11 16.12
C GLU A 122 -19.06 2.97 15.63
N ALA A 123 -17.91 2.35 15.32
CA ALA A 123 -16.75 3.05 14.80
C ALA A 123 -16.97 3.44 13.34
N LYS A 124 -17.48 2.52 12.51
CA LYS A 124 -17.87 2.77 11.13
C LYS A 124 -18.81 3.96 11.00
N SER A 125 -19.85 4.03 11.84
CA SER A 125 -20.79 5.16 11.83
C SER A 125 -20.12 6.50 12.16
N GLN A 126 -19.13 6.51 13.07
CA GLN A 126 -18.36 7.71 13.40
C GLN A 126 -17.41 8.11 12.25
N ILE A 127 -16.77 7.13 11.60
CA ILE A 127 -15.93 7.33 10.42
C ILE A 127 -16.77 7.94 9.28
N GLU A 128 -17.92 7.35 8.96
CA GLU A 128 -18.84 7.83 7.91
C GLU A 128 -19.36 9.25 8.20
N ALA A 129 -19.58 9.61 9.46
CA ALA A 129 -19.98 10.96 9.84
C ALA A 129 -18.87 11.99 9.54
N ILE A 130 -17.61 11.67 9.83
CA ILE A 130 -16.46 12.54 9.50
C ILE A 130 -16.31 12.64 7.98
N LEU A 131 -16.37 11.51 7.26
CA LEU A 131 -16.28 11.48 5.80
C LEU A 131 -17.34 12.39 5.16
N ALA A 132 -18.61 12.23 5.55
CA ALA A 132 -19.71 13.02 5.03
C ALA A 132 -19.55 14.53 5.33
N LYS A 133 -19.04 14.88 6.52
CA LYS A 133 -18.77 16.27 6.90
C LYS A 133 -17.72 16.93 5.99
N HIS A 134 -16.73 16.16 5.54
CA HIS A 134 -15.65 16.61 4.65
C HIS A 134 -15.84 16.19 3.20
N GLU A 135 -17.08 15.85 2.82
CA GLU A 135 -17.50 15.53 1.45
C GLU A 135 -16.76 14.34 0.79
N PHE A 136 -16.26 13.41 1.59
CA PHE A 136 -15.83 12.10 1.12
C PHE A 136 -17.01 11.13 1.12
N ALA A 137 -17.23 10.40 0.01
CA ALA A 137 -18.34 9.46 -0.08
C ALA A 137 -18.05 8.16 0.67
N THR A 138 -16.80 7.71 0.66
CA THR A 138 -16.35 6.49 1.32
C THR A 138 -14.98 6.66 1.96
N TYR A 139 -14.62 5.70 2.82
CA TYR A 139 -13.27 5.64 3.39
C TYR A 139 -12.21 5.47 2.31
N SER A 140 -12.49 4.65 1.29
CA SER A 140 -11.58 4.45 0.15
C SER A 140 -11.31 5.78 -0.59
N ASP A 141 -12.33 6.62 -0.82
CA ASP A 141 -12.11 7.93 -1.46
C ASP A 141 -11.19 8.84 -0.63
N TRP A 142 -11.34 8.81 0.70
CA TRP A 142 -10.46 9.55 1.59
C TRP A 142 -9.04 8.98 1.61
N ALA A 143 -8.90 7.66 1.65
CA ALA A 143 -7.61 6.97 1.66
C ALA A 143 -6.82 7.22 0.35
N ASP A 144 -7.50 7.21 -0.80
CA ASP A 144 -6.91 7.56 -2.10
C ASP A 144 -6.34 8.98 -2.12
N VAL A 145 -7.11 9.94 -1.57
CA VAL A 145 -6.64 11.32 -1.41
C VAL A 145 -5.47 11.38 -0.46
N ALA A 146 -5.56 10.71 0.68
CA ALA A 146 -4.52 10.71 1.70
C ALA A 146 -3.19 10.16 1.16
N GLN A 147 -3.21 9.02 0.47
CA GLN A 147 -2.03 8.46 -0.20
C GLN A 147 -1.46 9.43 -1.23
N SER A 148 -2.31 10.01 -2.08
CA SER A 148 -1.87 10.97 -3.09
C SER A 148 -1.23 12.22 -2.48
N VAL A 149 -1.79 12.73 -1.37
CA VAL A 149 -1.26 13.90 -0.66
C VAL A 149 0.07 13.55 0.03
N LEU A 150 0.15 12.41 0.71
CA LEU A 150 1.36 11.99 1.44
C LEU A 150 2.54 11.73 0.50
N LEU A 151 2.32 11.04 -0.63
CA LEU A 151 3.37 10.83 -1.62
C LEU A 151 3.86 12.15 -2.23
N ALA A 152 2.93 13.04 -2.58
CA ALA A 152 3.29 14.36 -3.12
C ALA A 152 3.96 15.27 -2.08
N PHE A 153 3.57 15.17 -0.80
CA PHE A 153 4.20 15.88 0.31
C PHE A 153 5.62 15.38 0.54
N GLY A 154 5.84 14.07 0.64
CA GLY A 154 7.17 13.48 0.80
C GLY A 154 8.11 13.84 -0.35
N ALA A 155 7.62 13.80 -1.59
CA ALA A 155 8.40 14.23 -2.76
C ALA A 155 8.65 15.75 -2.84
N SER A 156 7.90 16.56 -2.06
CA SER A 156 8.12 18.01 -1.97
C SER A 156 9.12 18.40 -0.89
N ASP A 157 9.50 17.47 -0.01
CA ASP A 157 10.47 17.72 1.05
C ASP A 157 11.90 17.65 0.49
N PRO A 158 12.69 18.75 0.56
CA PRO A 158 14.08 18.75 0.08
C PRO A 158 14.98 17.75 0.83
N ASP A 159 14.62 17.36 2.07
CA ASP A 159 15.32 16.34 2.85
C ASP A 159 14.78 14.92 2.56
N GLY A 160 13.61 14.82 1.92
CA GLY A 160 12.90 13.58 1.57
C GLY A 160 13.47 12.82 0.37
N GLY A 161 14.58 13.31 -0.20
CA GLY A 161 15.32 12.62 -1.25
C GLY A 161 14.59 12.63 -2.58
N GLU A 162 14.63 13.76 -3.29
CA GLU A 162 14.44 13.78 -4.76
C GLU A 162 15.53 12.90 -5.41
N THR A 163 15.31 11.59 -5.43
CA THR A 163 16.08 10.71 -6.29
C THR A 163 15.41 10.74 -7.64
N ASP A 164 16.07 11.31 -8.64
CA ASP A 164 15.65 11.17 -10.04
C ASP A 164 15.77 9.69 -10.42
N LEU A 165 14.70 8.92 -10.15
CA LEU A 165 14.63 7.49 -10.44
C LEU A 165 14.87 7.21 -11.93
N GLY A 166 14.47 8.13 -12.81
CA GLY A 166 14.73 8.01 -14.24
C GLY A 166 16.21 8.12 -14.58
N ALA A 167 16.94 9.06 -13.95
CA ALA A 167 18.38 9.17 -14.09
C ALA A 167 19.11 7.97 -13.49
N GLU A 168 18.70 7.49 -12.31
CA GLU A 168 19.30 6.32 -11.67
C GLU A 168 19.07 5.05 -12.51
N LYS A 169 17.84 4.84 -13.01
CA LYS A 169 17.53 3.73 -13.92
C LYS A 169 18.44 3.74 -15.14
N LYS A 170 18.58 4.89 -15.81
CA LYS A 170 19.47 5.03 -16.98
C LYS A 170 20.93 4.76 -16.65
N LYS A 171 21.39 5.20 -15.48
CA LYS A 171 22.75 4.93 -15.01
C LYS A 171 22.97 3.42 -14.85
N VAL A 172 22.08 2.71 -14.15
CA VAL A 172 22.18 1.27 -13.94
C VAL A 172 22.03 0.49 -15.25
N GLN A 173 21.14 0.92 -16.16
CA GLN A 173 21.04 0.34 -17.51
C GLN A 173 22.37 0.42 -18.26
N SER A 174 23.02 1.59 -18.25
CA SER A 174 24.32 1.77 -18.91
C SER A 174 25.43 0.93 -18.26
N GLU A 175 25.40 0.72 -16.95
CA GLU A 175 26.33 -0.16 -16.24
C GLU A 175 26.15 -1.62 -16.67
N ILE A 176 24.91 -2.12 -16.74
CA ILE A 176 24.60 -3.49 -17.21
C ILE A 176 25.02 -3.68 -18.68
N GLU A 177 24.70 -2.71 -19.54
CA GLU A 177 25.01 -2.79 -20.98
C GLU A 177 26.53 -2.82 -21.24
N SER A 178 27.30 -2.06 -20.45
CA SER A 178 28.75 -1.95 -20.60
C SER A 178 29.56 -3.04 -19.88
N ASP A 179 28.95 -3.80 -18.97
CA ASP A 179 29.65 -4.85 -18.24
C ASP A 179 30.07 -6.01 -19.17
N ALA A 180 31.38 -6.17 -19.37
CA ALA A 180 31.94 -7.24 -20.20
C ALA A 180 31.93 -8.61 -19.50
N ALA A 181 31.68 -8.67 -18.20
CA ALA A 181 31.58 -9.92 -17.44
C ALA A 181 30.23 -10.62 -17.62
N LEU A 182 29.19 -9.90 -18.09
CA LEU A 182 27.86 -10.45 -18.36
C LEU A 182 27.76 -10.93 -19.81
N SER A 183 27.23 -12.14 -19.99
CA SER A 183 26.77 -12.60 -21.30
C SER A 183 25.53 -11.82 -21.78
N GLU A 184 25.20 -11.92 -23.07
CA GLU A 184 24.02 -11.25 -23.63
C GLU A 184 22.72 -11.66 -22.94
N ASP A 185 22.58 -12.95 -22.61
CA ASP A 185 21.41 -13.49 -21.91
C ASP A 185 21.33 -12.95 -20.47
N GLU A 186 22.46 -12.86 -19.76
CA GLU A 186 22.51 -12.29 -18.41
C GLU A 186 22.18 -10.79 -18.41
N LYS A 187 22.69 -10.02 -19.39
CA LYS A 187 22.33 -8.61 -19.55
C LYS A 187 20.84 -8.43 -19.77
N LYS A 188 20.25 -9.25 -20.64
CA LYS A 188 18.82 -9.20 -20.92
C LYS A 188 17.99 -9.52 -19.68
N SER A 189 18.37 -10.53 -18.91
CA SER A 189 17.70 -10.83 -17.64
C SER A 189 17.83 -9.68 -16.65
N ALA A 190 19.03 -9.15 -16.46
CA ALA A 190 19.28 -8.06 -15.52
C ALA A 190 18.52 -6.78 -15.89
N LEU A 191 18.41 -6.44 -17.19
CA LEU A 191 17.61 -5.31 -17.67
C LEU A 191 16.11 -5.52 -17.41
N LYS A 192 15.60 -6.75 -17.59
CA LYS A 192 14.20 -7.07 -17.29
C LYS A 192 13.92 -6.94 -15.79
N ASP A 193 14.78 -7.50 -14.96
CA ASP A 193 14.64 -7.43 -13.50
C ASP A 193 14.77 -5.98 -13.01
N LEU A 194 15.63 -5.18 -13.64
CA LEU A 194 15.74 -3.74 -13.39
C LEU A 194 14.45 -3.01 -13.75
N ASP A 195 13.87 -3.30 -14.91
CA ASP A 195 12.61 -2.69 -15.34
C ASP A 195 11.47 -2.99 -14.35
N GLU A 196 11.36 -4.23 -13.87
CA GLU A 196 10.35 -4.65 -12.89
C GLU A 196 10.55 -3.97 -11.53
N GLN A 197 11.80 -3.88 -11.05
CA GLN A 197 12.12 -3.18 -9.80
C GLN A 197 11.80 -1.68 -9.89
N PHE A 198 12.19 -1.01 -10.96
CA PHE A 198 11.90 0.41 -11.13
C PHE A 198 10.42 0.68 -11.37
N ALA A 199 9.69 -0.21 -12.04
CA ALA A 199 8.23 -0.08 -12.15
C ALA A 199 7.55 -0.16 -10.78
N ALA A 200 8.03 -1.02 -9.88
CA ALA A 200 7.54 -1.05 -8.50
C ALA A 200 7.88 0.24 -7.75
N LEU A 201 9.09 0.78 -7.88
CA LEU A 201 9.48 2.06 -7.26
C LEU A 201 8.70 3.26 -7.80
N GLU A 202 8.45 3.30 -9.12
CA GLU A 202 7.64 4.31 -9.79
C GLU A 202 6.20 4.31 -9.27
N SER A 203 5.66 3.17 -8.83
CA SER A 203 4.31 3.10 -8.24
C SER A 203 4.17 3.89 -6.93
N PHE A 204 5.30 4.11 -6.23
CA PHE A 204 5.39 4.93 -5.02
C PHE A 204 5.79 6.39 -5.31
N GLN A 205 5.94 6.80 -6.57
CA GLN A 205 6.13 8.21 -6.92
C GLN A 205 4.79 8.92 -7.08
N PRO A 206 4.66 10.20 -6.69
CA PRO A 206 3.45 10.96 -6.96
C PRO A 206 3.18 11.04 -8.47
N ILE A 207 1.93 10.81 -8.89
CA ILE A 207 1.53 10.98 -10.29
C ILE A 207 1.71 12.46 -10.75
N PRO A 208 1.88 12.71 -12.07
CA PRO A 208 2.14 14.05 -12.60
C PRO A 208 1.11 15.10 -12.15
N GLY A 209 1.59 16.24 -11.66
CA GLY A 209 0.77 17.37 -11.22
C GLY A 209 0.38 17.35 -9.73
N ASN A 210 0.48 16.20 -9.04
CA ASN A 210 0.11 16.14 -7.61
C ASN A 210 1.09 16.92 -6.73
N VAL A 211 2.38 16.90 -7.05
CA VAL A 211 3.40 17.72 -6.37
C VAL A 211 3.06 19.21 -6.51
N GLU A 212 2.71 19.66 -7.72
CA GLU A 212 2.29 21.03 -7.99
C GLU A 212 1.03 21.42 -7.22
N ALA A 213 0.06 20.50 -7.15
CA ALA A 213 -1.19 20.73 -6.44
C ALA A 213 -0.99 20.87 -4.93
N VAL A 214 -0.05 20.12 -4.35
CA VAL A 214 0.25 20.11 -2.90
C VAL A 214 1.11 21.30 -2.46
N LYS A 215 1.98 21.83 -3.33
CA LYS A 215 2.88 22.97 -3.02
C LYS A 215 2.27 24.12 -2.20
N PRO A 216 1.05 24.64 -2.51
CA PRO A 216 0.44 25.73 -1.75
C PRO A 216 0.03 25.35 -0.32
N TYR A 217 -0.11 24.06 -0.05
CA TYR A 217 -0.62 23.50 1.20
C TYR A 217 0.49 22.94 2.10
N LEU A 218 1.74 22.87 1.62
CA LEU A 218 2.88 22.32 2.37
C LEU A 218 2.99 22.85 3.81
N PRO A 219 2.82 24.15 4.10
CA PRO A 219 2.89 24.62 5.49
C PRO A 219 1.82 24.00 6.38
N LYS A 220 0.59 23.86 5.88
CA LYS A 220 -0.53 23.27 6.64
C LYS A 220 -0.32 21.77 6.83
N ILE A 221 0.09 21.07 5.78
CA ILE A 221 0.35 19.63 5.79
C ILE A 221 1.51 19.32 6.72
N LYS A 222 2.59 20.13 6.68
CA LYS A 222 3.70 20.02 7.62
C LYS A 222 3.24 20.19 9.07
N THR A 223 2.32 21.10 9.38
CA THR A 223 1.75 21.23 10.73
C THR A 223 0.95 20.00 11.17
N LEU A 224 0.36 19.24 10.25
CA LEU A 224 -0.35 18.00 10.61
C LEU A 224 0.62 16.87 11.00
N PHE A 225 1.81 16.82 10.39
CA PHE A 225 2.78 15.73 10.54
C PHE A 225 4.05 16.11 11.33
N GLY A 226 4.25 17.41 11.57
CA GLY A 226 5.44 18.00 12.14
C GLY A 226 5.09 18.95 13.28
N ASP A 227 5.60 18.58 14.45
CA ASP A 227 5.64 19.26 15.75
C ASP A 227 4.46 19.05 16.70
N ASP A 228 4.60 17.97 17.48
CA ASP A 228 4.46 18.00 18.94
C ASP A 228 5.86 17.88 19.64
N ASN A 229 6.90 18.49 19.05
CA ASN A 229 8.24 18.57 19.64
C ASN A 229 8.58 20.04 19.95
N GLY A 230 8.19 20.47 21.15
CA GLY A 230 8.15 21.87 21.56
C GLY A 230 9.44 22.56 21.98
N ALA A 231 9.30 23.85 22.31
CA ALA A 231 10.05 24.56 23.35
C ALA A 231 9.46 25.98 23.51
N ASP A 232 8.70 26.19 24.58
CA ASP A 232 8.85 27.35 25.46
C ASP A 232 9.39 26.83 26.80
#